data_AF-A0A9I9CXJ6-F1
#
_entry.id   AF-A0A9I9CXJ6-F1
#
_cell.length_a   1.000
_cell.length_b   1.000
_cell.length_c   1.000
_cell.angle_alpha   90.00
_cell.angle_beta   90.00
_cell.angle_gamma   90.00
#
_symmetry.space_group_name_H-M   'P 1'
#
loop_
_entity.id
_entity.type
_entity.pdbx_description
1 polymer ?
#
loop_
_entity_poly.entity_id
_entity_poly.type
_entity_poly.pdbx_seq_one_letter_code
_entity_poly.pdbx_strand_id
1 'polypeptide(L)'
;MASSDSEEVKRAANELYRRGSFVEALSLYDRAISLFPENAAYRSNRAAALTALGRLGEAVRECEEAVRLDLGYGRAHQRLAALYLRWKYNKLLKSRHKMVFKIFGVKMEVKRIKLGPSDKKAYTQLLHSNTHHQRNFLLTS
;
A
#
# COMPACT_ATOMS: atom_id res chain seq x y z
N MET A 1 -15.24 -29.80 6.64
CA MET A 1 -15.51 -29.20 5.32
C MET A 1 -15.08 -27.71 5.28
N ALA A 2 -15.37 -26.89 6.30
CA ALA A 2 -15.01 -25.46 6.30
C ALA A 2 -13.52 -25.10 6.16
N SER A 3 -12.57 -25.95 6.59
CA SER A 3 -11.13 -25.61 6.48
C SER A 3 -10.59 -25.75 5.03
N SER A 4 -11.19 -26.60 4.19
CA SER A 4 -10.77 -26.76 2.80
C SER A 4 -11.11 -25.51 1.98
N ASP A 5 -12.33 -25.01 2.14
CA ASP A 5 -12.82 -23.80 1.46
C ASP A 5 -11.99 -22.57 1.85
N SER A 6 -11.59 -22.46 3.12
CA SER A 6 -10.74 -21.39 3.63
C SER A 6 -9.35 -21.38 2.96
N GLU A 7 -8.73 -22.56 2.90
CA GLU A 7 -7.41 -22.74 2.29
C GLU A 7 -7.42 -22.52 0.77
N GLU A 8 -8.51 -22.90 0.10
CA GLU A 8 -8.72 -22.63 -1.33
C GLU A 8 -8.89 -21.14 -1.61
N VAL A 9 -9.74 -20.45 -0.85
CA VAL A 9 -9.92 -19.00 -1.00
C VAL A 9 -8.61 -18.26 -0.73
N LYS A 10 -7.83 -18.69 0.29
CA LYS A 10 -6.50 -18.16 0.57
C LYS A 10 -5.54 -18.37 -0.60
N ARG A 11 -5.49 -19.58 -1.15
CA ARG A 11 -4.61 -19.92 -2.28
C ARG A 11 -4.98 -19.10 -3.52
N ALA A 12 -6.26 -19.00 -3.85
CA ALA A 12 -6.76 -18.21 -4.96
C ALA A 12 -6.45 -16.71 -4.79
N ALA A 13 -6.69 -16.14 -3.61
CA ALA A 13 -6.40 -14.74 -3.32
C ALA A 13 -4.90 -14.42 -3.41
N ASN A 14 -4.05 -15.31 -2.90
CA ASN A 14 -2.61 -15.17 -3.02
C ASN A 14 -2.12 -15.27 -4.47
N GLU A 15 -2.74 -16.13 -5.28
CA GLU A 15 -2.40 -16.27 -6.69
C GLU A 15 -2.77 -15.02 -7.50
N LEU A 16 -3.98 -14.48 -7.29
CA LEU A 16 -4.39 -13.19 -7.88
C LEU A 16 -3.48 -12.06 -7.43
N TYR A 17 -3.07 -12.05 -6.16
CA TYR A 17 -2.10 -11.08 -5.66
C TYR A 17 -0.74 -11.19 -6.37
N ARG A 18 -0.22 -12.40 -6.59
CA ARG A 18 1.04 -12.62 -7.33
C ARG A 18 0.94 -12.19 -8.79
N ARG A 19 -0.23 -12.36 -9.42
CA ARG A 19 -0.52 -11.90 -10.79
C ARG A 19 -0.70 -10.38 -10.89
N GLY A 20 -0.78 -9.67 -9.77
CA GLY A 20 -1.00 -8.23 -9.73
C GLY A 20 -2.48 -7.82 -9.82
N SER A 21 -3.41 -8.78 -9.84
CA SER A 21 -4.85 -8.55 -9.79
C SER A 21 -5.31 -8.21 -8.37
N PHE A 22 -4.87 -7.06 -7.86
CA PHE A 22 -5.08 -6.70 -6.45
C PHE A 22 -6.55 -6.43 -6.11
N VAL A 23 -7.37 -5.94 -7.05
CA VAL A 23 -8.79 -5.69 -6.82
C VAL A 23 -9.56 -6.99 -6.63
N GLU A 24 -9.33 -7.97 -7.50
CA GLU A 24 -9.96 -9.30 -7.42
C GLU A 24 -9.47 -10.05 -6.18
N ALA A 25 -8.18 -9.92 -5.84
CA ALA A 25 -7.64 -10.45 -4.59
C ALA A 25 -8.33 -9.86 -3.35
N LEU A 26 -8.67 -8.56 -3.35
CA LEU A 26 -9.43 -7.95 -2.25
C LEU A 26 -10.79 -8.59 -2.08
N SER A 27 -11.55 -8.79 -3.17
CA SER A 27 -12.86 -9.42 -3.09
C SER A 27 -12.80 -10.83 -2.50
N LEU A 28 -11.74 -11.59 -2.82
CA LEU A 28 -11.52 -12.91 -2.20
C LEU A 28 -11.13 -12.80 -0.72
N TYR A 29 -10.31 -11.82 -0.33
CA TYR A 29 -10.02 -11.60 1.09
C TYR A 29 -11.25 -11.14 1.87
N ASP A 30 -12.12 -10.30 1.29
CA ASP A 30 -13.39 -9.89 1.90
C ASP A 30 -14.29 -11.09 2.16
N ARG A 31 -14.39 -12.01 1.18
CA ARG A 31 -15.09 -13.29 1.35
C ARG A 31 -14.44 -14.16 2.43
N ALA A 32 -13.10 -14.26 2.45
CA ALA A 32 -12.38 -15.03 3.46
C ALA A 32 -12.61 -14.49 4.88
N ILE A 33 -12.60 -13.17 5.04
CA ILE A 33 -12.87 -12.49 6.33
C ILE A 33 -14.33 -12.68 6.74
N SER A 34 -15.27 -12.67 5.80
CA SER A 34 -16.69 -12.90 6.10
C SER A 34 -16.94 -14.32 6.62
N LEU A 35 -16.17 -15.30 6.13
CA LEU A 35 -16.24 -16.69 6.59
C LEU A 35 -15.45 -16.92 7.89
N PHE A 36 -14.32 -16.24 8.05
CA PHE A 36 -13.39 -16.42 9.18
C PHE A 36 -12.93 -15.06 9.72
N PRO A 37 -13.79 -14.33 10.46
CA PRO A 37 -13.54 -12.95 10.87
C PRO A 37 -12.37 -12.81 11.87
N GLU A 38 -12.07 -13.89 12.60
CA GLU A 38 -11.02 -13.95 13.62
C GLU A 38 -9.63 -14.32 13.06
N ASN A 39 -9.54 -14.65 11.76
CA ASN A 39 -8.26 -15.02 11.17
C ASN A 39 -7.44 -13.77 10.80
N ALA A 40 -6.47 -13.44 11.67
CA ALA A 40 -5.54 -12.32 11.49
C ALA A 40 -4.74 -12.39 10.17
N ALA A 41 -4.50 -13.58 9.62
CA ALA A 41 -3.75 -13.73 8.37
C ALA A 41 -4.51 -13.15 7.16
N TYR A 42 -5.85 -13.31 7.11
CA TYR A 42 -6.65 -12.75 6.02
C TYR A 42 -6.67 -11.24 6.01
N ARG A 43 -6.78 -10.61 7.20
CA ARG A 43 -6.68 -9.15 7.35
C ARG A 43 -5.31 -8.62 6.96
N SER A 44 -4.24 -9.28 7.38
CA SER A 44 -2.87 -8.90 6.99
C SER A 44 -2.60 -9.03 5.48
N ASN A 45 -3.15 -10.06 4.83
CA ASN A 45 -3.04 -10.23 3.39
C ASN A 45 -3.90 -9.21 2.62
N ARG A 46 -5.09 -8.89 3.13
CA ARG A 46 -5.92 -7.79 2.61
C ARG A 46 -5.21 -6.45 2.70
N ALA A 47 -4.55 -6.17 3.82
CA ALA A 47 -3.71 -4.98 3.99
C ALA A 47 -2.59 -4.93 2.93
N ALA A 48 -2.00 -6.07 2.57
CA ALA A 48 -1.01 -6.15 1.49
C ALA A 48 -1.61 -5.70 0.14
N ALA A 49 -2.78 -6.21 -0.22
CA ALA A 49 -3.48 -5.84 -1.46
C ALA A 49 -3.87 -4.34 -1.48
N LEU A 50 -4.39 -3.80 -0.38
CA LEU A 50 -4.68 -2.37 -0.23
C LEU A 50 -3.42 -1.51 -0.38
N THR A 51 -2.29 -1.97 0.16
CA THR A 51 -0.99 -1.29 0.04
C THR A 51 -0.52 -1.20 -1.40
N ALA A 52 -0.75 -2.25 -2.20
CA ALA A 52 -0.41 -2.31 -3.61
C ALA A 52 -1.27 -1.35 -4.44
N LEU A 53 -2.56 -1.21 -4.08
CA LEU A 53 -3.49 -0.25 -4.68
C LEU A 53 -3.29 1.21 -4.21
N GLY A 54 -2.36 1.47 -3.28
CA GLY A 54 -2.10 2.81 -2.75
C GLY A 54 -3.12 3.30 -1.72
N ARG A 55 -4.05 2.44 -1.29
CA ARG A 55 -5.08 2.71 -0.27
C ARG A 55 -4.48 2.57 1.14
N LEU A 56 -3.48 3.39 1.45
CA LEU A 56 -2.63 3.24 2.64
C LEU A 56 -3.38 3.38 3.96
N GLY A 57 -4.35 4.29 4.06
CA GLY A 57 -5.11 4.48 5.30
C GLY A 57 -5.99 3.27 5.64
N GLU A 58 -6.51 2.58 4.62
CA GLU A 58 -7.30 1.36 4.80
C GLU A 58 -6.38 0.18 5.15
N ALA A 59 -5.22 0.09 4.50
CA ALA A 59 -4.23 -0.92 4.80
C ALA A 59 -3.76 -0.86 6.27
N VAL A 60 -3.55 0.35 6.82
CA VAL A 60 -3.20 0.55 8.23
C VAL A 60 -4.27 -0.05 9.14
N ARG A 61 -5.54 0.29 8.93
CA ARG A 61 -6.67 -0.21 9.75
C ARG A 61 -6.78 -1.74 9.72
N GLU A 62 -6.59 -2.36 8.56
CA GLU A 62 -6.60 -3.82 8.47
C GLU A 62 -5.43 -4.48 9.21
N CYS A 63 -4.25 -3.85 9.18
CA CYS A 63 -3.10 -4.33 9.95
C CYS A 63 -3.29 -4.14 11.46
N GLU A 64 -3.87 -3.02 11.91
CA GLU A 64 -4.24 -2.79 13.31
C GLU A 64 -5.22 -3.86 13.80
N GLU A 65 -6.24 -4.18 13.00
CA GLU A 65 -7.21 -5.21 13.35
C GLU A 65 -6.58 -6.61 13.34
N ALA A 66 -5.68 -6.90 12.41
CA ALA A 66 -4.92 -8.15 12.40
C ALA A 66 -4.08 -8.32 13.69
N VAL A 67 -3.45 -7.24 14.15
CA VAL A 67 -2.70 -7.22 15.42
C VAL A 67 -3.64 -7.38 16.62
N ARG A 68 -4.83 -6.76 16.58
CA ARG A 68 -5.83 -6.89 17.65
C ARG A 68 -6.33 -8.34 17.81
N LEU A 69 -6.51 -9.05 16.69
CA LEU A 69 -6.93 -10.45 16.68
C LEU A 69 -5.83 -11.40 17.13
N ASP A 70 -4.59 -11.15 16.73
CA ASP A 70 -3.43 -11.93 17.15
C ASP A 70 -2.25 -10.99 17.46
N LEU A 71 -2.08 -10.73 18.76
CA LEU A 71 -1.00 -9.88 19.28
C LEU A 71 0.40 -10.46 18.99
N GLY A 72 0.51 -11.78 18.79
CA GLY A 72 1.74 -12.48 18.45
C GLY A 72 2.05 -12.50 16.96
N TYR A 73 1.16 -11.97 16.10
CA TYR A 73 1.31 -12.09 14.66
C TYR A 73 2.39 -11.17 14.10
N GLY A 74 3.65 -11.61 14.16
CA GLY A 74 4.82 -10.82 13.77
C GLY A 74 4.75 -10.25 12.35
N ARG A 75 4.12 -10.96 11.40
CA ARG A 75 3.92 -10.43 10.03
C ARG A 75 3.00 -9.20 9.98
N ALA A 76 1.96 -9.16 10.81
CA ALA A 76 1.08 -7.99 10.88
C ALA A 76 1.80 -6.79 11.49
N HIS A 77 2.58 -6.98 12.57
CA HIS A 77 3.41 -5.93 13.17
C HIS A 77 4.44 -5.34 12.20
N GLN A 78 5.18 -6.20 11.49
CA GLN A 78 6.14 -5.76 10.48
C GLN A 78 5.48 -4.94 9.37
N ARG A 79 4.31 -5.39 8.90
CA ARG A 79 3.55 -4.70 7.85
C ARG A 79 2.97 -3.38 8.34
N LEU A 80 2.46 -3.34 9.58
CA LEU A 80 1.93 -2.13 10.21
C LEU A 80 3.01 -1.06 10.36
N ALA A 81 4.20 -1.42 10.84
CA ALA A 81 5.34 -0.51 10.97
C ALA A 81 5.72 0.11 9.61
N ALA A 82 5.86 -0.71 8.58
CA ALA A 82 6.16 -0.23 7.22
C ALA A 82 5.05 0.68 6.66
N LEU A 83 3.78 0.35 6.97
CA LEU A 83 2.62 1.14 6.54
C LEU A 83 2.53 2.50 7.22
N TYR A 84 2.78 2.60 8.53
CA TYR A 84 2.77 3.88 9.22
C TYR A 84 3.81 4.85 8.69
N LEU A 85 5.03 4.37 8.42
CA LEU A 85 6.09 5.19 7.81
C LEU A 85 5.62 5.74 6.45
N ARG A 86 5.08 4.86 5.60
CA ARG A 86 4.61 5.24 4.26
C ARG A 86 3.39 6.15 4.32
N TRP A 87 2.45 5.92 5.23
CA TRP A 87 1.24 6.70 5.39
C TRP A 87 1.54 8.12 5.92
N LYS A 88 2.40 8.23 6.95
CA LYS A 88 2.85 9.52 7.50
C LYS A 88 3.60 10.34 6.44
N TYR A 89 4.50 9.71 5.68
CA TYR A 89 5.22 10.36 4.59
C TYR A 89 4.27 10.84 3.48
N ASN A 90 3.28 10.02 3.09
CA ASN A 90 2.28 10.40 2.09
C ASN A 90 1.44 11.60 2.53
N LYS A 91 1.03 11.62 3.81
CA LYS A 91 0.27 12.74 4.40
C LYS A 91 1.09 14.03 4.38
N LEU A 92 2.35 13.96 4.80
CA LEU A 92 3.27 15.11 4.79
C LEU A 92 3.50 15.65 3.37
N LEU A 93 3.77 14.76 2.40
CA LEU A 93 3.94 15.13 1.00
C LEU A 93 2.71 15.83 0.44
N LYS A 94 1.50 15.32 0.70
CA LYS A 94 0.25 15.97 0.27
C LYS A 94 0.11 17.37 0.85
N SER A 95 0.44 17.57 2.12
CA SER A 95 0.43 18.90 2.76
C SER A 95 1.45 19.85 2.13
N ARG A 96 2.67 19.37 1.89
CA ARG A 96 3.73 20.17 1.21
C ARG A 96 3.33 20.54 -0.21
N HIS A 97 2.80 19.60 -0.99
CA HIS A 97 2.30 19.88 -2.34
C HIS A 97 1.21 20.95 -2.33
N LYS A 98 0.24 20.85 -1.39
CA LYS A 98 -0.83 21.85 -1.27
C LYS A 98 -0.27 23.24 -0.94
N MET A 99 0.74 23.32 -0.08
CA MET A 99 1.40 24.59 0.28
C MET A 99 2.19 25.17 -0.90
N VAL A 100 3.03 24.37 -1.57
CA VAL A 100 3.81 24.80 -2.74
C VAL A 100 2.90 25.28 -3.88
N PHE A 101 1.83 24.55 -4.15
CA PHE A 101 0.83 24.96 -5.14
C PHE A 101 0.18 26.31 -4.78
N LYS A 102 -0.14 26.51 -3.50
CA LYS A 102 -0.75 27.77 -3.03
C LYS A 102 0.21 28.96 -3.13
N ILE A 103 1.50 28.78 -2.85
CA ILE A 103 2.49 29.87 -2.83
C ILE A 103 2.98 30.19 -4.24
N PHE A 104 3.31 29.16 -5.02
CA PHE A 104 4.04 29.33 -6.28
C PHE A 104 3.19 29.03 -7.52
N GLY A 105 1.94 28.56 -7.37
CA GLY A 105 1.09 28.12 -8.48
C GLY A 105 1.61 26.86 -9.19
N VAL A 106 2.65 26.21 -8.66
CA VAL A 106 3.32 25.07 -9.30
C VAL A 106 2.64 23.77 -8.91
N LYS A 107 2.21 23.01 -9.91
CA LYS A 107 1.73 21.64 -9.72
C LYS A 107 2.95 20.72 -9.62
N MET A 108 3.13 20.13 -8.44
CA MET A 108 4.14 19.09 -8.19
C MET A 108 3.61 17.74 -8.66
N GLU A 109 4.27 17.09 -9.62
CA GLU A 109 3.96 15.71 -9.99
C GLU A 109 5.00 14.75 -9.42
N VAL A 110 4.56 13.83 -8.56
CA VAL A 110 5.39 12.70 -8.12
C VAL A 110 5.29 11.62 -9.18
N LYS A 111 6.35 11.44 -9.96
CA LYS A 111 6.46 10.27 -10.83
C LYS A 111 7.15 9.14 -10.05
N ARG A 112 6.48 7.99 -10.02
CA ARG A 112 7.09 6.74 -9.60
C ARG A 112 7.93 6.24 -10.76
N ILE A 113 9.24 6.23 -10.60
CA ILE A 113 10.14 5.72 -11.63
C ILE A 113 10.41 4.26 -11.35
N LYS A 114 10.17 3.40 -12.35
CA LYS A 114 10.70 2.03 -12.36
C LYS A 114 12.12 2.14 -12.90
N LEU A 115 13.12 2.06 -12.02
CA LEU A 115 14.48 1.73 -12.46
C LEU A 115 14.53 0.23 -12.77
N GLY A 116 15.45 -0.17 -13.66
CA GLY A 116 15.46 -1.46 -14.35
C GLY A 116 15.48 -2.72 -13.47
N PRO A 117 15.56 -3.91 -14.08
CA PRO A 117 15.25 -5.20 -13.44
C PRO A 117 16.06 -5.54 -12.18
N SER A 118 17.16 -4.83 -11.90
CA SER A 118 18.06 -5.08 -10.78
C SER A 118 17.68 -4.37 -9.48
N ASP A 119 16.85 -3.31 -9.51
CA ASP A 119 16.52 -2.51 -8.33
C ASP A 119 15.02 -2.55 -8.01
N LYS A 120 14.63 -3.42 -7.07
CA LYS A 120 13.23 -3.56 -6.57
C LYS A 120 12.74 -2.34 -5.76
N LYS A 121 13.43 -1.20 -5.79
CA LYS A 121 13.07 0.02 -5.05
C LYS A 121 12.59 1.10 -6.02
N ALA A 122 11.26 1.29 -6.06
CA ALA A 122 10.66 2.40 -6.78
C ALA A 122 10.94 3.71 -6.02
N TYR A 123 11.84 4.53 -6.54
CA TYR A 123 12.05 5.89 -6.03
C TYR A 123 10.95 6.82 -6.55
N THR A 124 10.55 7.78 -5.71
CA THR A 124 9.65 8.87 -6.08
C THR A 124 10.47 10.07 -6.50
N GLN A 125 10.53 10.38 -7.79
CA GLN A 125 11.11 11.62 -8.28
C GLN A 125 10.02 12.70 -8.31
N LEU A 126 10.30 13.85 -7.68
CA LEU A 126 9.47 15.04 -7.75
C LEU A 126 9.84 15.79 -9.03
N LEU A 127 8.98 15.75 -10.06
CA LEU A 127 9.15 16.57 -11.24
C LEU A 127 8.35 17.87 -11.06
N HIS A 128 9.05 18.99 -11.24
CA HIS A 128 8.45 20.32 -11.27
C HIS A 128 8.06 20.62 -12.73
N SER A 129 6.79 20.56 -13.08
CA SER A 129 6.31 21.07 -14.36
C SER A 129 5.86 22.52 -14.17
N ASN A 130 6.79 23.46 -14.37
CA ASN A 130 6.39 24.85 -14.63
C ASN A 130 5.93 24.95 -16.08
N THR A 131 4.83 25.65 -16.33
CA THR A 131 4.32 25.99 -17.66
C THR A 131 5.29 26.81 -18.51
N HIS A 132 6.48 27.19 -17.99
CA HIS A 132 7.49 27.89 -18.78
C HIS A 132 8.93 27.36 -18.75
N HIS A 133 9.39 26.54 -17.82
CA HIS A 133 10.71 25.88 -17.91
C HIS A 133 10.83 24.69 -16.96
N GLN A 134 11.16 23.51 -17.48
CA GLN A 134 11.47 22.32 -16.68
C GLN A 134 12.89 22.47 -16.08
N ARG A 135 13.00 22.53 -14.76
CA ARG A 135 14.28 22.32 -14.05
C ARG A 135 14.15 21.09 -13.16
N ASN A 136 14.90 20.04 -13.50
CA ASN A 136 14.95 18.79 -12.73
C ASN A 136 15.92 18.95 -11.55
N PHE A 137 15.42 18.86 -10.33
CA PHE A 137 16.26 18.65 -9.14
C PHE A 137 16.05 17.20 -8.68
N LEU A 138 17.12 16.41 -8.72
CA LEU A 138 17.19 15.09 -8.10
C LEU A 138 17.49 15.29 -6.62
N LEU A 139 16.56 14.92 -5.74
CA LEU A 139 16.86 14.77 -4.32
C LEU A 139 17.17 13.30 -4.07
N THR A 140 18.43 12.99 -3.80
CA THR A 140 18.87 11.72 -3.21
C THR A 140 18.56 11.77 -1.72
N SER A 141 17.94 10.70 -1.20
CA SER A 141 17.81 10.45 0.24
C SER A 141 19.16 10.21 0.90
#